data_AF-A0A7Z0N109-F1
#
_entry.id   AF-A0A7Z0N109-F1
#
_cell.length_a   1.000
_cell.length_b   1.000
_cell.length_c   1.000
_cell.angle_alpha   90.00
_cell.angle_beta   90.00
_cell.angle_gamma   90.00
#
_symmetry.space_group_name_H-M   'P 1'
#
loop_
_entity.id
_entity.type
_entity.pdbx_description
1 polymer ?
#
loop_
_entity_poly.entity_id
_entity_poly.type
_entity_poly.pdbx_seq_one_letter_code
_entity_poly.pdbx_strand_id
1 'polypeptide(L)'
;MRLFNLFLRRAGVQSVPVRTPSTLSRLTVVCPRHMLADVRKQIYLDLGVAGLQVANLLVDKGEHNMARACVTVNCPPELRSVLMAQARQLSARPGVQQVQWGDRRHIALN
;
A
#
# COMPACT_ATOMS: atom_id res chain seq x y z
N MET A 1 12.80 14.16 -39.54
CA MET A 1 11.67 13.23 -39.36
C MET A 1 10.86 13.59 -38.11
N ARG A 2 9.90 14.53 -38.20
CA ARG A 2 9.07 15.02 -37.07
C ARG A 2 7.63 15.30 -37.54
N LEU A 3 6.93 14.30 -38.08
CA LEU A 3 5.58 14.52 -38.67
C LEU A 3 4.49 13.53 -38.20
N PHE A 4 4.78 12.58 -37.33
CA PHE A 4 3.80 11.55 -36.93
C PHE A 4 3.09 11.78 -35.59
N ASN A 5 3.48 12.79 -34.80
CA ASN A 5 2.91 13.00 -33.46
C ASN A 5 1.64 13.86 -33.42
N LEU A 6 1.11 14.31 -34.57
CA LEU A 6 -0.11 15.14 -34.60
C LEU A 6 -1.40 14.37 -34.87
N PHE A 7 -1.33 13.13 -35.37
CA PHE A 7 -2.52 12.34 -35.72
C PHE A 7 -3.01 11.38 -34.63
N LEU A 8 -2.22 11.09 -33.60
CA LEU A 8 -2.63 10.19 -32.51
C LEU A 8 -3.47 10.88 -31.42
N ARG A 9 -3.60 12.22 -31.44
CA ARG A 9 -4.38 12.96 -30.43
C ARG A 9 -5.90 12.80 -30.57
N ARG A 10 -6.39 12.32 -31.73
CA ARG A 10 -7.83 12.09 -31.98
C ARG A 10 -8.29 10.67 -31.63
N ALA A 11 -7.38 9.76 -31.28
CA ALA A 11 -7.71 8.37 -30.95
C ALA A 11 -7.88 8.11 -29.44
N GLY A 12 -7.88 9.14 -28.59
CA GLY A 12 -8.08 8.95 -27.14
C GLY A 12 -7.03 8.09 -26.45
N VAL A 13 -5.91 7.80 -27.12
CA VAL A 13 -4.81 7.00 -26.57
C VAL A 13 -4.02 7.90 -25.63
N GLN A 14 -4.45 7.94 -24.37
CA GLN A 14 -3.65 8.48 -23.29
C GLN A 14 -2.33 7.71 -23.28
N SER A 15 -1.22 8.41 -23.52
CA SER A 15 0.11 7.87 -23.27
C SER A 15 0.15 7.44 -21.81
N VAL A 16 0.11 6.13 -21.57
CA VAL A 16 0.26 5.57 -20.23
C VAL A 16 1.70 5.91 -19.81
N PRO A 17 1.90 6.74 -18.78
CA PRO A 17 3.26 7.09 -18.37
C PRO A 17 4.00 5.80 -18.00
N VAL A 18 5.20 5.64 -18.57
CA VAL A 18 6.13 4.56 -18.21
C VAL A 18 6.32 4.62 -16.70
N ARG A 19 5.78 3.62 -15.99
CA ARG A 19 5.78 3.57 -14.53
C ARG A 19 7.21 3.36 -14.07
N THR A 20 7.85 4.40 -13.55
CA THR A 20 9.01 4.22 -12.69
C THR A 20 8.57 3.43 -11.46
N PRO A 21 9.28 2.36 -11.05
CA PRO A 21 8.93 1.60 -9.85
C PRO A 21 8.90 2.56 -8.66
N SER A 22 7.74 2.74 -8.03
CA SER A 22 7.67 3.53 -6.81
C SER A 22 8.44 2.82 -5.72
N THR A 23 9.37 3.52 -5.09
CA THR A 23 10.06 3.04 -3.87
C THR A 23 9.13 3.05 -2.65
N LEU A 24 7.89 3.49 -2.82
CA LEU A 24 6.86 3.51 -1.80
C LEU A 24 5.79 2.48 -2.13
N SER A 25 5.40 1.70 -1.13
CA SER A 25 4.28 0.77 -1.18
C SER A 25 3.33 1.05 -0.03
N ARG A 26 2.01 0.97 -0.28
CA ARG A 26 1.00 1.17 0.77
C ARG A 26 0.24 -0.12 1.05
N LEU A 27 0.12 -0.41 2.35
CA LEU A 27 -0.60 -1.54 2.92
C LEU A 27 -1.67 -1.01 3.87
N THR A 28 -2.90 -1.48 3.76
CA THR A 28 -3.97 -1.18 4.71
C THR A 28 -4.31 -2.43 5.50
N VAL A 29 -4.24 -2.36 6.82
CA VAL A 29 -4.58 -3.44 7.74
C VAL A 29 -5.85 -3.07 8.50
N VAL A 30 -6.86 -3.92 8.43
CA VAL A 30 -8.12 -3.79 9.18
C VAL A 30 -8.07 -4.72 10.38
N CYS A 31 -8.28 -4.17 11.57
CA CYS A 31 -8.28 -4.92 12.83
C CYS A 31 -9.29 -4.34 13.83
N PRO A 32 -9.73 -5.09 14.85
CA PRO A 32 -10.52 -4.53 15.94
C PRO A 32 -9.76 -3.39 16.64
N ARG A 33 -10.48 -2.33 17.02
CA ARG A 33 -9.89 -1.12 17.59
C ARG A 33 -9.09 -1.38 18.87
N HIS A 34 -9.49 -2.37 19.68
CA HIS A 34 -8.76 -2.74 20.90
C HIS A 34 -7.40 -3.40 20.62
N MET A 35 -7.23 -4.03 19.44
CA MET A 35 -5.98 -4.69 19.03
C MET A 35 -5.03 -3.74 18.28
N LEU A 36 -5.46 -2.51 17.96
CA LEU A 36 -4.71 -1.60 17.11
C LEU A 36 -3.30 -1.29 17.65
N ALA A 37 -3.17 -1.14 18.96
CA ALA A 37 -1.87 -0.83 19.59
C ALA A 37 -0.86 -1.97 19.35
N ASP A 38 -1.31 -3.20 19.53
CA ASP A 38 -0.50 -4.41 19.35
C ASP A 38 -0.19 -4.64 17.87
N VAL A 39 -1.20 -4.52 17.00
CA VAL A 39 -1.03 -4.63 15.54
C VAL A 39 -0.01 -3.60 15.04
N ARG A 40 -0.10 -2.35 15.50
CA ARG A 40 0.86 -1.30 15.14
C ARG A 40 2.28 -1.65 15.56
N LYS A 41 2.47 -2.05 16.82
CA LYS A 41 3.80 -2.45 17.34
C LYS A 41 4.37 -3.58 16.49
N GLN A 42 3.55 -4.59 16.20
CA GLN A 42 4.00 -5.75 15.47
C GLN A 42 4.35 -5.43 14.01
N ILE A 43 3.57 -4.57 13.34
CA ILE A 43 3.89 -4.09 11.98
C ILE A 43 5.30 -3.47 11.95
N TYR A 44 5.64 -2.60 12.90
CA TYR A 44 6.98 -2.02 12.97
C TYR A 44 8.07 -3.06 13.21
N LEU A 45 7.81 -4.05 14.08
CA LEU A 45 8.76 -5.12 14.36
C LEU A 45 9.01 -5.99 13.14
N ASP A 46 7.95 -6.48 12.48
CA ASP A 46 8.09 -7.40 11.35
C ASP A 46 8.77 -6.73 10.15
N LEU A 47 8.33 -5.51 9.84
CA LEU A 47 8.93 -4.76 8.73
C LEU A 47 10.38 -4.41 9.07
N GLY A 48 10.67 -4.02 10.31
CA GLY A 48 12.04 -3.76 10.76
C GLY A 48 12.96 -4.98 10.65
N VAL A 49 12.51 -6.14 11.11
CA VAL A 49 13.25 -7.42 11.00
C VAL A 49 13.47 -7.81 9.53
N ALA A 50 12.51 -7.47 8.65
CA ALA A 50 12.61 -7.70 7.21
C ALA A 50 13.45 -6.65 6.45
N GLY A 51 14.04 -5.67 7.14
CA GLY A 51 14.80 -4.59 6.51
C GLY A 51 13.94 -3.55 5.77
N LEU A 52 12.63 -3.54 6.02
CA LEU A 52 11.66 -2.61 5.43
C LEU A 52 11.43 -1.43 6.39
N GLN A 53 11.55 -0.21 5.88
CA GLN A 53 11.33 0.99 6.68
C GLN A 53 9.90 1.52 6.49
N VAL A 54 9.18 1.68 7.60
CA VAL A 54 7.87 2.36 7.59
C VAL A 54 8.10 3.87 7.42
N ALA A 55 7.62 4.42 6.31
CA ALA A 55 7.68 5.84 6.01
C ALA A 55 6.56 6.63 6.69
N ASN A 56 5.35 6.05 6.76
CA ASN A 56 4.21 6.68 7.41
C ASN A 56 3.21 5.62 7.89
N LEU A 57 2.50 5.88 8.98
CA LEU A 57 1.39 5.06 9.45
C LEU A 57 0.24 5.97 9.86
N LEU A 58 -0.88 5.85 9.13
CA LEU A 58 -2.12 6.56 9.41
C LEU A 58 -3.15 5.59 9.98
N VAL A 59 -3.87 6.03 10.99
CA VAL A 59 -4.98 5.25 11.56
C VAL A 59 -6.27 5.98 11.26
N ASP A 60 -7.18 5.27 10.60
CA ASP A 60 -8.54 5.70 10.37
C ASP A 60 -9.51 4.86 11.22
N LYS A 61 -10.63 5.49 11.63
CA LYS A 61 -11.71 4.81 12.34
C LYS A 61 -12.50 4.01 11.31
N GLY A 62 -12.52 2.69 11.47
CA GLY A 62 -13.40 1.82 10.71
C GLY A 62 -14.80 1.82 11.28
N GLU A 63 -15.71 1.17 10.57
CA GLU A 63 -17.06 0.90 11.09
C GLU A 63 -17.04 -0.23 12.12
N HIS A 64 -18.09 -0.34 12.93
CA HIS A 64 -18.35 -1.50 13.81
C HIS A 64 -17.16 -1.89 14.72
N ASN A 65 -16.57 -0.92 15.43
CA ASN A 65 -15.41 -1.11 16.31
C ASN A 65 -14.13 -1.60 15.61
N MET A 66 -14.03 -1.43 14.30
CA MET A 66 -12.80 -1.68 13.55
C MET A 66 -11.92 -0.43 13.47
N ALA A 67 -10.64 -0.64 13.25
CA ALA A 67 -9.65 0.36 12.93
C ALA A 67 -8.94 -0.02 11.62
N ARG A 68 -8.60 0.98 10.81
CA ARG A 68 -7.84 0.81 9.57
C ARG A 68 -6.47 1.46 9.74
N ALA A 69 -5.43 0.66 9.75
CA ALA A 69 -4.05 1.13 9.77
C ALA A 69 -3.49 1.14 8.34
N CYS A 70 -3.31 2.33 7.77
CA CYS A 70 -2.70 2.56 6.47
C CYS A 70 -1.20 2.82 6.64
N VAL A 71 -0.39 1.84 6.26
CA VAL A 71 1.06 1.83 6.38
C VAL A 71 1.68 2.13 5.02
N THR A 72 2.52 3.16 4.95
CA THR A 72 3.38 3.45 3.80
C THR A 72 4.78 2.96 4.14
N VAL A 73 5.35 2.13 3.27
CA VAL A 73 6.64 1.48 3.46
C VAL A 73 7.57 1.89 2.34
N ASN A 74 8.80 2.27 2.69
CA ASN A 74 9.91 2.37 1.75
C ASN A 74 10.31 0.95 1.33
N CYS A 75 9.91 0.57 0.13
CA CYS A 75 10.16 -0.73 -0.45
C CYS A 75 10.80 -0.56 -1.84
N PRO A 76 12.14 -0.64 -1.94
CA PRO A 76 12.79 -0.78 -3.24
C PRO A 76 12.30 -2.06 -3.96
N PRO A 77 12.41 -2.13 -5.30
CA PRO A 77 11.88 -3.24 -6.08
C PRO A 77 12.43 -4.61 -5.64
N GLU A 78 13.67 -4.66 -5.17
CA GLU A 78 14.36 -5.86 -4.68
C GLU A 78 13.70 -6.46 -3.43
N LEU A 79 13.12 -5.62 -2.55
CA LEU A 79 12.47 -6.05 -1.31
C LEU A 79 10.97 -6.29 -1.46
N ARG A 80 10.41 -6.16 -2.68
CA ARG A 80 8.98 -6.29 -2.92
C ARG A 80 8.45 -7.69 -2.58
N SER A 81 9.22 -8.74 -2.90
CA SER A 81 8.86 -10.12 -2.54
C SER A 81 8.80 -10.32 -1.03
N VAL A 82 9.76 -9.72 -0.30
CA VAL A 82 9.82 -9.73 1.17
C VAL A 82 8.60 -9.02 1.75
N LEU A 83 8.26 -7.83 1.24
CA LEU A 83 7.07 -7.09 1.66
C LEU A 83 5.77 -7.87 1.41
N MET A 84 5.66 -8.58 0.28
CA MET A 84 4.51 -9.45 -0.01
C MET A 84 4.41 -10.61 0.99
N ALA A 85 5.54 -11.25 1.32
CA ALA A 85 5.57 -12.32 2.31
C ALA A 85 5.15 -11.83 3.70
N GLN A 86 5.67 -10.66 4.12
CA GLN A 86 5.31 -10.04 5.40
C GLN A 86 3.82 -9.68 5.49
N ALA A 87 3.24 -9.10 4.44
CA ALA A 87 1.81 -8.83 4.42
C ALA A 87 0.95 -10.10 4.46
N ARG A 88 1.42 -11.18 3.82
CA ARG A 88 0.74 -12.47 3.89
C ARG A 88 0.76 -13.01 5.32
N GLN A 89 1.89 -12.93 6.01
CA GLN A 89 2.01 -13.29 7.42
C GLN A 89 1.10 -12.41 8.30
N LEU A 90 1.06 -11.09 8.05
CA LEU A 90 0.14 -10.17 8.72
C LEU A 90 -1.32 -10.57 8.53
N SER A 91 -1.71 -11.00 7.33
CA SER A 91 -3.09 -11.41 7.04
C SER A 91 -3.52 -12.70 7.75
N ALA A 92 -2.57 -13.57 8.11
CA ALA A 92 -2.84 -14.81 8.82
C ALA A 92 -2.92 -14.63 10.35
N ARG A 93 -2.76 -13.40 10.86
CA ARG A 93 -2.69 -13.18 12.31
C ARG A 93 -4.04 -13.09 12.99
N PRO A 94 -4.13 -13.59 14.24
CA PRO A 94 -5.31 -13.37 15.06
C PRO A 94 -5.51 -11.87 15.28
N GLY A 95 -6.74 -11.40 15.05
CA GLY A 95 -7.11 -9.99 15.18
C GLY A 95 -6.86 -9.14 13.93
N VAL A 96 -6.22 -9.66 12.88
CA VAL A 96 -6.21 -9.01 11.57
C VAL A 96 -7.37 -9.56 10.76
N GLN A 97 -8.31 -8.68 10.41
CA GLN A 97 -9.50 -9.05 9.63
C GLN A 97 -9.21 -9.01 8.13
N GLN A 98 -8.44 -8.02 7.70
CA GLN A 98 -8.16 -7.83 6.29
C GLN A 98 -6.85 -7.10 6.08
N VAL A 99 -6.13 -7.50 5.04
CA VAL A 99 -4.95 -6.79 4.55
C VAL A 99 -5.20 -6.44 3.08
N GLN A 100 -5.12 -5.16 2.74
CA GLN A 100 -5.34 -4.65 1.40
C GLN A 100 -4.11 -3.94 0.90
N TRP A 101 -3.70 -4.22 -0.34
CA TRP A 101 -2.69 -3.43 -1.02
C TRP A 101 -3.32 -2.21 -1.66
N GLY A 102 -2.67 -1.06 -1.50
CA GLY A 102 -3.08 0.18 -2.14
C GLY A 102 -1.99 0.72 -3.06
N ASP A 103 -2.35 1.00 -4.30
CA ASP A 103 -1.74 2.07 -5.11
C ASP A 103 -2.82 3.11 -5.48
N ARG A 104 -3.75 3.34 -4.54
CA ARG A 104 -5.08 3.81 -4.88
C ARG A 104 -5.10 5.33 -5.05
N ARG A 105 -4.73 5.80 -6.24
CA ARG A 105 -5.33 6.97 -6.92
C ARG A 105 -6.82 6.74 -7.23
N HIS A 106 -7.60 6.24 -6.27
CA HIS A 106 -9.05 6.32 -6.29
C HIS A 106 -9.49 6.85 -4.94
N ILE A 107 -9.16 8.11 -4.69
CA ILE A 107 -10.19 9.00 -4.18
C ILE A 107 -10.82 9.57 -5.45
N ALA A 108 -11.82 8.86 -5.99
CA ALA A 108 -12.81 9.56 -6.79
C ALA A 108 -13.57 10.40 -5.77
N LEU A 109 -13.18 11.68 -5.66
CA LEU A 109 -13.99 12.69 -4.99
C LEU A 109 -15.27 12.81 -5.82
N ASN A 110 -16.38 12.36 -5.25
CA ASN A 110 -17.72 12.75 -5.71
C ASN A 110 -18.13 13.98 -4.92
#